data_AF-A0A9Q9MLX0-F1
#
_entry.id   AF-A0A9Q9MLX0-F1
#
_cell.length_a   1.000
_cell.length_b   1.000
_cell.length_c   1.000
_cell.angle_alpha   90.00
_cell.angle_beta   90.00
_cell.angle_gamma   90.00
#
_symmetry.space_group_name_H-M   'P 1'
#
loop_
_entity.id
_entity.type
_entity.pdbx_description
1 polymer ?
#
loop_
_entity_poly.entity_id
_entity_poly.type
_entity_poly.pdbx_seq_one_letter_code
_entity_poly.pdbx_strand_id
1 'polypeptide(L)'
;MRQPPSRTTTRKRAKRQPPLEAVWRIKESPHTRMLVPEEIEAANAADLVKQRRAVRRSRPPQQLTVGYGYYPASDQRIPTLRLRGRWLEELGFTIGSKLNVRVRNGELVVNVAGLD
;
A
#
# COMPACT_ATOMS: atom_id res chain seq x y z
N MET A 1 -54.26 31.38 2.07
CA MET A 1 -55.14 30.36 2.71
C MET A 1 -54.85 29.00 2.08
N ARG A 2 -54.64 27.99 2.94
CA ARG A 2 -54.71 26.53 2.73
C ARG A 2 -53.66 25.86 1.82
N GLN A 3 -52.69 25.22 2.48
CA GLN A 3 -51.79 24.19 1.93
C GLN A 3 -52.59 22.96 1.42
N PRO A 4 -52.12 22.25 0.38
CA PRO A 4 -52.66 20.96 -0.03
C PRO A 4 -52.18 19.83 0.92
N PRO A 5 -52.97 18.77 1.13
CA PRO A 5 -52.66 17.73 2.11
C PRO A 5 -51.52 16.80 1.64
N SER A 6 -50.56 16.58 2.55
CA SER A 6 -49.45 15.66 2.39
C SER A 6 -49.90 14.21 2.20
N ARG A 7 -49.45 13.57 1.10
CA ARG A 7 -49.68 12.15 0.79
C ARG A 7 -48.76 11.28 1.65
N THR A 8 -49.25 10.83 2.80
CA THR A 8 -48.52 9.89 3.68
C THR A 8 -48.44 8.51 3.02
N THR A 9 -47.25 8.11 2.55
CA THR A 9 -47.01 6.74 2.06
C THR A 9 -46.68 5.83 3.24
N THR A 10 -47.64 5.03 3.69
CA THR A 10 -47.46 4.01 4.74
C THR A 10 -46.57 2.89 4.20
N ARG A 11 -45.28 2.85 4.58
CA ARG A 11 -44.38 1.75 4.22
C ARG A 11 -44.71 0.52 5.07
N LYS A 12 -45.17 -0.57 4.42
CA LYS A 12 -45.35 -1.90 5.05
C LYS A 12 -43.99 -2.40 5.57
N ARG A 13 -43.91 -2.67 6.88
CA ARG A 13 -42.72 -3.25 7.52
C ARG A 13 -42.64 -4.74 7.16
N ALA A 14 -41.57 -5.14 6.47
CA ALA A 14 -41.30 -6.56 6.20
C ALA A 14 -41.02 -7.32 7.51
N LYS A 15 -41.59 -8.53 7.66
CA LYS A 15 -41.34 -9.41 8.81
C LYS A 15 -39.86 -9.82 8.81
N ARG A 16 -39.14 -9.56 9.90
CA ARG A 16 -37.77 -10.05 10.11
C ARG A 16 -37.82 -11.56 10.34
N GLN A 17 -36.98 -12.31 9.62
CA GLN A 17 -36.74 -13.72 9.93
C GLN A 17 -36.07 -13.84 11.31
N PRO A 18 -36.40 -14.88 12.11
CA PRO A 18 -35.74 -15.11 13.38
C PRO A 18 -34.25 -15.46 13.13
N PRO A 19 -33.34 -15.07 14.04
CA PRO A 19 -31.93 -15.37 13.88
C PRO A 19 -31.72 -16.88 13.89
N LEU A 20 -31.05 -17.42 12.88
CA LEU A 20 -30.52 -18.78 12.94
C LEU A 20 -29.48 -18.80 14.06
N GLU A 21 -29.71 -19.62 15.10
CA GLU A 21 -28.74 -19.81 16.18
C GLU A 21 -27.43 -20.31 15.56
N ALA A 22 -26.38 -19.48 15.68
CA ALA A 22 -25.06 -19.83 15.18
C ALA A 22 -24.47 -20.91 16.09
N VAL A 23 -24.64 -22.18 15.71
CA VAL A 23 -24.02 -23.33 16.39
C VAL A 23 -22.56 -23.41 15.97
N TRP A 24 -21.68 -22.88 16.82
CA TRP A 24 -20.24 -22.98 16.63
C TRP A 24 -19.77 -24.41 16.89
N ARG A 25 -19.37 -25.14 15.84
CA ARG A 25 -18.72 -26.45 15.97
C ARG A 25 -17.20 -26.24 16.04
N ILE A 26 -16.61 -26.45 17.22
CA ILE A 26 -15.15 -26.41 17.39
C ILE A 26 -14.57 -27.60 16.62
N LYS A 27 -13.81 -27.31 15.56
CA LYS A 27 -13.05 -28.32 14.83
C LYS A 27 -11.70 -28.47 15.51
N GLU A 28 -11.53 -29.56 16.24
CA GLU A 28 -10.22 -29.90 16.81
C GLU A 28 -9.22 -30.07 15.65
N SER A 29 -8.14 -29.29 15.69
CA SER A 29 -7.09 -29.41 14.70
C SER A 29 -6.31 -30.69 14.99
N PRO A 30 -6.01 -31.51 13.97
CA PRO A 30 -5.21 -32.71 14.19
C PRO A 30 -3.87 -32.31 14.83
N HIS A 31 -3.40 -33.15 15.76
CA HIS A 31 -2.14 -32.92 16.46
C HIS A 31 -1.00 -32.77 15.44
N THR A 32 -0.36 -31.60 15.43
CA THR A 32 0.85 -31.37 14.63
C THR A 32 1.96 -32.27 15.18
N ARG A 33 2.44 -33.20 14.36
CA ARG A 33 3.60 -34.03 14.70
C ARG A 33 4.80 -33.12 14.97
N MET A 34 5.47 -33.35 16.10
CA MET A 34 6.75 -32.71 16.41
C MET A 34 7.79 -33.08 15.35
N LEU A 35 8.41 -32.07 14.75
CA LEU A 35 9.49 -32.24 13.78
C LEU A 35 10.68 -32.91 14.46
N VAL A 36 11.34 -33.84 13.76
CA VAL A 36 12.61 -34.39 14.23
C VAL A 36 13.73 -33.36 14.08
N PRO A 37 14.84 -33.44 14.83
CA PRO A 37 15.91 -32.44 14.81
C PRO A 37 16.44 -32.11 13.41
N GLU A 38 16.58 -33.10 12.53
CA GLU A 38 17.00 -32.93 11.14
C GLU A 38 16.00 -32.10 10.32
N GLU A 39 14.70 -32.29 10.53
CA GLU A 39 13.66 -31.51 9.85
C GLU A 39 13.62 -30.07 10.37
N ILE A 40 13.93 -29.86 11.66
CA ILE A 40 14.09 -28.53 12.26
C ILE A 40 15.28 -27.81 11.62
N GLU A 41 16.43 -28.48 11.49
CA GLU A 41 17.62 -27.92 10.82
C GLU A 41 17.36 -27.61 9.36
N ALA A 42 16.70 -28.51 8.63
CA ALA A 42 16.32 -28.30 7.23
C ALA A 42 15.34 -27.12 7.08
N ALA A 43 14.37 -26.97 8.00
CA ALA A 43 13.46 -25.84 8.02
C ALA A 43 14.18 -24.51 8.31
N ASN A 44 15.10 -24.51 9.28
CA ASN A 44 15.93 -23.35 9.62
C ASN A 44 16.84 -22.96 8.45
N ALA A 45 17.49 -23.93 7.80
CA ALA A 45 18.29 -23.71 6.61
C ALA A 45 17.45 -23.13 5.46
N ALA A 46 16.24 -23.67 5.25
CA ALA A 46 15.31 -23.13 4.27
C ALA A 46 14.88 -21.70 4.58
N ASP A 47 14.69 -21.35 5.86
CA ASP A 47 14.35 -19.99 6.27
C ASP A 47 15.52 -19.02 6.04
N LEU A 48 16.75 -19.41 6.39
CA LEU A 48 17.96 -18.64 6.08
C LEU A 48 18.12 -18.40 4.57
N VAL A 49 17.83 -19.41 3.75
CA VAL A 49 17.84 -19.28 2.28
C VAL A 49 16.73 -18.34 1.80
N LYS A 50 15.52 -18.41 2.37
CA LYS A 50 14.41 -17.49 2.05
C LYS A 50 14.73 -16.05 2.43
N GLN A 51 15.31 -15.82 3.60
CA GLN A 51 15.75 -14.50 4.05
C GLN A 51 16.79 -13.88 3.10
N ARG A 52 17.76 -14.68 2.62
CA ARG A 52 18.74 -14.23 1.62
C ARG A 52 18.10 -13.90 0.27
N ARG A 53 17.11 -14.68 -0.17
CA ARG A 53 16.34 -14.40 -1.42
C ARG A 53 15.44 -13.17 -1.28
N ALA A 54 15.02 -12.81 -0.07
CA ALA A 54 14.16 -11.67 0.20
C ALA A 54 14.87 -10.32 0.07
N VAL A 55 16.22 -10.30 0.03
CA VAL A 55 17.00 -9.10 -0.30
C VAL A 55 16.91 -8.84 -1.80
N ARG A 56 15.72 -8.41 -2.24
CA ARG A 56 15.53 -7.88 -3.60
C ARG A 56 16.35 -6.60 -3.70
N ARG A 57 17.40 -6.61 -4.52
CA ARG A 57 18.18 -5.40 -4.84
C ARG A 57 17.21 -4.30 -5.20
N SER A 58 17.30 -3.16 -4.53
CA SER A 58 16.47 -2.03 -4.88
C SER A 58 16.96 -1.53 -6.25
N ARG A 59 16.05 -1.41 -7.21
CA ARG A 59 16.37 -0.96 -8.57
C ARG A 59 15.67 0.35 -8.82
N PRO A 60 16.36 1.37 -9.35
CA PRO A 60 15.70 2.56 -9.82
C PRO A 60 14.73 2.21 -10.97
N PRO A 61 13.55 2.85 -11.04
CA PRO A 61 12.70 2.73 -12.21
C PRO A 61 13.43 3.32 -13.43
N GLN A 62 13.38 2.62 -14.56
CA GLN A 62 14.00 3.09 -15.81
C GLN A 62 13.14 4.14 -16.52
N GLN A 63 11.82 4.08 -16.32
CA GLN A 63 10.84 5.00 -16.92
C GLN A 63 9.76 5.33 -15.90
N LEU A 64 9.29 6.58 -15.92
CA LEU A 64 8.23 7.07 -15.05
C LEU A 64 7.22 7.86 -15.88
N THR A 65 5.94 7.64 -15.60
CA THR A 65 4.85 8.41 -16.19
C THR A 65 4.52 9.59 -15.31
N VAL A 66 4.34 10.76 -15.92
CA VAL A 66 3.89 11.96 -15.22
C VAL A 66 2.45 11.77 -14.78
N GLY A 67 2.21 11.85 -13.47
CA GLY A 67 0.87 11.86 -12.89
C GLY A 67 0.31 13.28 -12.80
N TYR A 68 -0.84 13.42 -12.15
CA TYR A 68 -1.41 14.72 -11.83
C TYR A 68 -1.61 14.88 -10.32
N GLY A 69 -1.36 16.10 -9.83
CA GLY A 69 -1.78 16.58 -8.52
C GLY A 69 -2.88 17.65 -8.65
N TYR A 70 -3.47 18.05 -7.54
CA TYR A 70 -4.49 19.11 -7.48
C TYR A 70 -4.11 20.19 -6.49
N TYR A 71 -4.35 21.46 -6.85
CA TYR A 71 -4.46 22.51 -5.84
C TYR A 71 -5.86 22.47 -5.21
N PRO A 72 -5.96 22.36 -3.86
CA PRO A 72 -7.27 22.24 -3.19
C PRO A 72 -8.14 23.49 -3.33
N ALA A 73 -7.55 24.65 -3.64
CA ALA A 73 -8.28 25.91 -3.78
C ALA A 73 -8.77 26.20 -5.21
N SER A 74 -8.16 25.61 -6.23
CA SER A 74 -8.44 25.95 -7.64
C SER A 74 -8.89 24.76 -8.51
N ASP A 75 -8.96 23.56 -7.94
CA ASP A 75 -9.26 22.28 -8.63
C ASP A 75 -8.41 22.04 -9.90
N GLN A 76 -7.28 22.75 -10.00
CA GLN A 76 -6.41 22.72 -11.16
C GLN A 76 -5.51 21.50 -11.11
N ARG A 77 -5.48 20.74 -12.22
CA ARG A 77 -4.55 19.63 -12.41
C ARG A 77 -3.15 20.14 -12.75
N ILE A 78 -2.15 19.58 -12.08
CA ILE A 78 -0.75 19.96 -12.24
C ILE A 78 0.08 18.71 -12.51
N PRO A 79 1.01 18.71 -13.48
CA PRO A 79 1.91 17.59 -13.69
C PRO A 79 2.74 17.31 -12.42
N THR A 80 2.80 16.04 -12.01
CA THR A 80 3.53 15.62 -10.81
C THR A 80 4.35 14.37 -11.07
N LEU A 81 5.61 14.39 -10.65
CA LEU A 81 6.50 13.24 -10.62
C LEU A 81 6.65 12.74 -9.19
N ARG A 82 6.53 11.42 -8.99
CA ARG A 82 6.71 10.79 -7.68
C ARG A 82 7.79 9.72 -7.75
N LEU A 83 8.90 9.97 -7.06
CA LEU A 83 9.98 9.02 -6.86
C LEU A 83 9.84 8.38 -5.47
N ARG A 84 9.89 7.05 -5.37
CA ARG A 84 9.85 6.33 -4.09
C ARG A 84 10.64 5.03 -4.19
N GLY A 85 11.28 4.66 -3.09
CA GLY A 85 11.86 3.33 -2.88
C GLY A 85 13.21 3.41 -2.17
N ARG A 86 13.69 2.26 -1.67
CA ARG A 86 15.00 2.14 -1.03
C ARG A 86 16.17 2.54 -1.94
N TRP A 87 15.98 2.46 -3.26
CA TRP A 87 16.98 2.85 -4.25
C TRP A 87 17.31 4.35 -4.18
N LEU A 88 16.39 5.21 -3.71
CA LEU A 88 16.69 6.62 -3.48
C LEU A 88 17.63 6.80 -2.30
N GLU A 89 17.37 6.08 -1.20
CA GLU A 89 18.23 6.09 -0.01
C GLU A 89 19.63 5.55 -0.32
N GLU A 90 19.73 4.48 -1.12
CA GLU A 90 21.01 3.92 -1.59
C GLU A 90 21.81 4.92 -2.46
N LEU A 91 21.14 5.85 -3.14
CA LEU A 91 21.76 6.94 -3.90
C LEU A 91 22.06 8.20 -3.04
N GLY A 92 21.72 8.19 -1.75
CA GLY A 92 21.95 9.32 -0.83
C GLY A 92 20.79 10.34 -0.76
N PHE A 93 19.65 10.06 -1.41
CA PHE A 93 18.42 10.85 -1.27
C PHE A 93 17.69 10.46 0.02
N THR A 94 18.34 10.73 1.15
CA THR A 94 17.80 10.47 2.49
C THR A 94 16.93 11.62 2.97
N ILE A 95 16.11 11.35 4.01
CA ILE A 95 15.24 12.35 4.61
C ILE A 95 16.09 13.47 5.20
N GLY A 96 15.79 14.72 4.82
CA GLY A 96 16.53 15.90 5.27
C GLY A 96 17.68 16.33 4.35
N SER A 97 18.04 15.51 3.34
CA SER A 97 19.03 15.92 2.33
C SER A 97 18.52 17.07 1.48
N LYS A 98 19.38 18.06 1.24
CA LYS A 98 19.13 19.13 0.28
C LYS A 98 19.40 18.63 -1.13
N LEU A 99 18.60 19.06 -2.10
CA LEU A 99 18.71 18.63 -3.49
C LEU A 99 18.98 19.81 -4.42
N ASN A 100 19.83 19.57 -5.43
CA ASN A 100 20.06 20.47 -6.54
C ASN A 100 19.21 20.01 -7.73
N VAL A 101 18.27 20.85 -8.15
CA VAL A 101 17.40 20.59 -9.31
C VAL A 101 17.83 21.47 -10.47
N ARG A 102 18.14 20.86 -11.62
CA ARG A 102 18.51 21.56 -12.85
C ARG A 102 17.64 21.08 -14.01
N VAL A 103 17.18 22.01 -14.83
CA VAL A 103 16.43 21.71 -16.05
C VAL A 103 17.29 22.04 -17.25
N ARG A 104 17.49 21.08 -18.16
CA ARG A 104 18.32 21.25 -19.36
C ARG A 104 17.72 20.49 -20.54
N ASN A 105 17.41 21.17 -21.65
CA ASN A 105 16.98 20.55 -22.92
C ASN A 105 15.86 19.48 -22.78
N GLY A 106 14.89 19.69 -21.88
CA GLY A 106 13.82 18.72 -21.63
C GLY A 106 14.14 17.64 -20.58
N GLU A 107 15.34 17.66 -20.02
CA GLU A 107 15.76 16.80 -18.91
C GLU A 107 15.59 17.52 -17.57
N LEU A 108 15.12 16.76 -16.57
CA LEU A 108 15.09 17.16 -15.17
C LEU A 108 16.17 16.38 -14.44
N VAL A 109 17.28 17.03 -14.12
CA VAL A 109 18.39 16.44 -13.38
C VAL A 109 18.27 16.81 -11.91
N VAL A 110 18.27 15.81 -11.03
CA VAL A 110 18.16 15.97 -9.58
C VAL A 110 19.36 15.30 -8.93
N ASN A 111 20.14 16.08 -8.17
CA ASN A 111 21.33 15.61 -7.45
C ASN A 111 21.20 15.92 -5.96
N VAL A 112 21.90 15.16 -5.11
CA VAL A 112 22.07 15.50 -3.69
C VAL A 112 23.05 16.68 -3.58
N ALA A 113 22.68 17.73 -2.86
CA ALA A 113 23.52 18.91 -2.70
C ALA A 113 24.69 18.63 -1.75
N GLY A 114 25.89 19.08 -2.11
CA GLY A 114 27.12 18.86 -1.33
C GLY A 114 27.75 17.48 -1.54
N LEU A 115 27.27 16.71 -2.50
CA LEU A 115 27.95 15.53 -3.03
C LEU A 115 28.79 15.97 -4.25
N ASP A 116 29.77 16.85 -4.00
CA ASP A 116 30.80 17.26 -4.97
C ASP A 116 32.14 16.59 -4.59
#